data_AF-A0A0L8L8M1-F1
#
_entry.id   AF-A0A0L8L8M1-F1
#
_cell.length_a   1.000
_cell.length_b   1.000
_cell.length_c   1.000
_cell.angle_alpha   90.00
_cell.angle_beta   90.00
_cell.angle_gamma   90.00
#
_symmetry.space_group_name_H-M   'P 1'
#
loop_
_entity.id
_entity.type
_entity.pdbx_description
1 polymer ?
#
loop_
_entity_poly.entity_id
_entity_poly.type
_entity_poly.pdbx_seq_one_letter_code
_entity_poly.pdbx_strand_id
1 'polypeptide(L)'
;MTDDSNANIRLCGTTLSENGLHHVAEYRWGVFNYSVDVLDRLPASAGSGFGGTEIESRRGTFIRLGRQLHYILGRMDHVLRSVDSGRLIRSVLQFGDGAVFHYHFRADNYFTGVSLGADAVEAGDRAMADLVAALNDRIGVPRPNPGGFLTESSPPRTDQWLSTKKRHLVREGDWGESDSPVLTHCRDAVTAQALHYAGYFAPGIGRLSADAFNHPDLSAFFDGLTRDERRTHYAELGERLHYVVARLNQSLRAVMPGKLTRVVLDVEEGALFYVDRADGHFLLGVTLDQSRVALADQQMNRLVQGMSATPGEKPNEKL
;
A
#
# COMPACT_ATOMS: atom_id res chain seq x y z
N MET A 1 2.89 28.99 19.60
CA MET A 1 3.16 27.53 19.49
C MET A 1 3.38 27.02 20.90
N THR A 2 2.67 25.96 21.30
CA THR A 2 2.81 25.34 22.63
C THR A 2 4.05 24.45 22.67
N ASP A 3 4.55 24.13 23.88
CA ASP A 3 5.73 23.26 24.06
C ASP A 3 5.56 21.86 23.42
N ASP A 4 4.33 21.35 23.38
CA ASP A 4 4.00 20.08 22.73
C ASP A 4 4.18 20.12 21.20
N SER A 5 3.83 21.23 20.55
CA SER A 5 4.07 21.41 19.11
C SER A 5 5.57 21.40 18.79
N ASN A 6 6.39 22.03 19.65
CA ASN A 6 7.84 22.05 19.48
C ASN A 6 8.46 20.65 19.65
N ALA A 7 7.93 19.85 20.57
CA ALA A 7 8.38 18.47 20.77
C ALA A 7 8.02 17.56 19.57
N ASN A 8 6.82 17.72 18.97
CA ASN A 8 6.43 16.94 17.80
C ASN A 8 7.25 17.32 16.55
N ILE A 9 7.52 18.61 16.35
CA ILE A 9 8.38 19.08 15.26
C ILE A 9 9.80 18.51 15.39
N ARG A 10 10.37 18.49 16.60
CA ARG A 10 11.69 17.88 16.84
C ARG A 10 11.70 16.40 16.53
N LEU A 11 10.68 15.66 16.97
CA LEU A 11 10.56 14.23 16.68
C LEU A 11 10.46 13.97 15.17
N CYS A 12 9.64 14.74 14.46
CA CYS A 12 9.56 14.68 12.99
C CYS A 12 10.93 14.90 12.35
N GLY A 13 11.68 15.92 12.81
CA GLY A 13 13.02 16.21 12.30
C GLY A 13 14.03 15.09 12.51
N THR A 14 13.96 14.35 13.62
CA THR A 14 14.86 13.21 13.90
C THR A 14 14.55 11.98 13.05
N THR A 15 13.35 11.89 12.46
CA THR A 15 12.93 10.77 11.60
C THR A 15 13.40 10.93 10.15
N LEU A 16 13.75 12.14 9.73
CA LEU A 16 14.13 12.42 8.35
C LEU A 16 15.54 11.94 8.01
N SER A 17 15.73 11.47 6.77
CA SER A 17 17.04 11.04 6.27
C SER A 17 17.15 11.20 4.75
N GLU A 18 18.38 11.32 4.25
CA GLU A 18 18.64 11.45 2.80
C GLU A 18 18.31 10.18 2.01
N ASN A 19 18.26 9.02 2.68
CA ASN A 19 18.02 7.70 2.07
C ASN A 19 16.69 7.08 2.51
N GLY A 20 15.75 7.88 3.02
CA GLY A 20 14.49 7.39 3.56
C GLY A 20 13.40 8.44 3.45
N LEU A 21 12.94 8.96 4.58
CA LEU A 21 11.87 9.96 4.62
C LEU A 21 12.45 11.37 4.41
N HIS A 22 12.02 12.06 3.36
CA HIS A 22 12.57 13.37 2.98
C HIS A 22 11.75 14.54 3.47
N HIS A 23 10.44 14.35 3.62
CA HIS A 23 9.51 15.37 4.08
C HIS A 23 8.39 14.71 4.88
N VAL A 24 7.96 15.36 5.96
CA VAL A 24 6.78 14.98 6.74
C VAL A 24 5.95 16.21 7.08
N ALA A 25 4.63 16.08 7.03
CA ALA A 25 3.69 17.14 7.40
C ALA A 25 2.55 16.60 8.26
N GLU A 26 2.16 17.37 9.27
CA GLU A 26 0.98 17.10 10.10
C GLU A 26 -0.22 17.88 9.58
N TYR A 27 -1.37 17.23 9.56
CA TYR A 27 -2.66 17.83 9.24
C TYR A 27 -3.70 17.50 10.30
N ARG A 28 -4.62 18.44 10.51
CA ARG A 28 -5.79 18.28 11.40
C ARG A 28 -7.04 18.71 10.66
N TRP A 29 -8.03 17.82 10.54
CA TRP A 29 -9.26 18.06 9.79
C TRP A 29 -9.02 18.54 8.34
N GLY A 30 -7.99 18.01 7.69
CA GLY A 30 -7.61 18.45 6.34
C GLY A 30 -6.83 19.77 6.26
N VAL A 31 -6.60 20.43 7.39
CA VAL A 31 -5.85 21.70 7.48
C VAL A 31 -4.39 21.42 7.82
N PHE A 32 -3.49 22.02 7.04
CA PHE A 32 -2.05 21.94 7.28
C PHE A 32 -1.67 22.62 8.60
N ASN A 33 -0.83 21.94 9.40
CA ASN A 33 -0.33 22.47 10.67
C ASN A 33 1.15 22.89 10.57
N TYR A 34 2.05 21.92 10.30
CA TYR A 34 3.47 22.17 10.05
C TYR A 34 4.06 21.07 9.16
N SER A 35 5.24 21.34 8.61
CA SER A 35 6.08 20.35 7.93
C SER A 35 7.53 20.47 8.38
N VAL A 36 8.27 19.37 8.21
CA VAL A 36 9.73 19.30 8.39
C VAL A 36 10.31 18.52 7.21
N ASP A 37 11.47 18.91 6.72
CA ASP A 37 12.10 18.27 5.57
C ASP A 37 13.63 18.37 5.58
N VAL A 38 14.26 17.58 4.72
CA VAL A 38 15.71 17.58 4.45
C VAL A 38 16.02 17.89 2.99
N LEU A 39 15.12 18.59 2.28
CA LEU A 39 15.23 18.79 0.83
C LEU A 39 16.48 19.58 0.43
N ASP A 40 16.93 20.50 1.28
CA ASP A 40 18.15 21.28 1.10
C ASP A 40 19.44 20.44 1.13
N ARG A 41 19.36 19.19 1.62
CA ARG A 41 20.49 18.25 1.72
C ARG A 41 20.51 17.24 0.58
N LEU A 42 19.45 17.17 -0.21
CA LEU A 42 19.33 16.20 -1.29
C LEU A 42 20.05 16.68 -2.55
N PRO A 43 20.59 15.76 -3.37
CA PRO A 43 21.13 16.14 -4.67
C PRO A 43 20.01 16.72 -5.55
N ALA A 44 20.33 17.68 -6.42
CA ALA A 44 19.35 18.33 -7.30
C ALA A 44 18.58 17.35 -8.20
N SER A 45 19.18 16.19 -8.50
CA SER A 45 18.56 15.10 -9.27
C SER A 45 17.54 14.29 -8.48
N ALA A 46 17.56 14.33 -7.13
CA ALA A 46 16.61 13.59 -6.31
C ALA A 46 15.19 14.09 -6.56
N GLY A 47 14.30 13.16 -6.90
CA GLY A 47 12.89 13.47 -7.15
C GLY A 47 12.67 14.36 -8.36
N SER A 48 13.47 14.23 -9.43
CA SER A 48 13.25 14.94 -10.71
C SER A 48 11.82 14.73 -11.26
N GLY A 49 11.19 13.61 -10.90
CA GLY A 49 9.77 13.30 -11.17
C GLY A 49 8.74 13.94 -10.22
N PHE A 50 9.13 14.68 -9.18
CA PHE A 50 8.22 15.19 -8.13
C PHE A 50 7.94 16.71 -8.21
N GLY A 51 8.15 17.33 -9.38
CA GLY A 51 7.74 18.69 -9.69
C GLY A 51 8.64 19.80 -9.09
N GLY A 52 9.09 20.72 -9.94
CA GLY A 52 9.88 21.89 -9.55
C GLY A 52 11.35 21.58 -9.23
N THR A 53 12.26 22.43 -9.72
CA THR A 53 13.68 22.40 -9.35
C THR A 53 13.96 23.20 -8.07
N GLU A 54 13.07 24.13 -7.73
CA GLU A 54 13.18 24.96 -6.52
C GLU A 54 12.55 24.29 -5.30
N ILE A 55 13.24 24.36 -4.17
CA ILE A 55 12.90 23.64 -2.95
C ILE A 55 11.59 24.14 -2.35
N GLU A 56 11.36 25.46 -2.33
CA GLU A 56 10.12 26.09 -1.86
C GLU A 56 8.91 25.63 -2.67
N SER A 57 9.09 25.47 -3.98
CA SER A 57 8.06 24.94 -4.86
C SER A 57 7.73 23.48 -4.54
N ARG A 58 8.76 22.65 -4.25
CA ARG A 58 8.58 21.27 -3.78
C ARG A 58 7.85 21.20 -2.45
N ARG A 59 8.25 22.00 -1.46
CA ARG A 59 7.56 22.12 -0.15
C ARG A 59 6.08 22.45 -0.34
N GLY A 60 5.79 23.49 -1.13
CA GLY A 60 4.41 23.89 -1.44
C GLY A 60 3.62 22.78 -2.13
N THR A 61 4.26 22.00 -3.00
CA THR A 61 3.68 20.84 -3.69
C THR A 61 3.32 19.72 -2.70
N PHE A 62 4.23 19.32 -1.81
CA PHE A 62 3.97 18.30 -0.80
C PHE A 62 2.88 18.73 0.21
N ILE A 63 2.82 20.02 0.56
CA ILE A 63 1.76 20.52 1.42
C ILE A 63 0.39 20.39 0.74
N ARG A 64 0.27 20.78 -0.54
CA ARG A 64 -0.96 20.64 -1.33
C ARG A 64 -1.37 19.18 -1.49
N LEU A 65 -0.38 18.31 -1.71
CA LEU A 65 -0.58 16.87 -1.82
C LEU A 65 -1.27 16.29 -0.59
N GLY A 66 -0.74 16.56 0.61
CA GLY A 66 -1.31 16.01 1.83
C GLY A 66 -2.75 16.46 2.08
N ARG A 67 -3.08 17.72 1.74
CA ARG A 67 -4.48 18.22 1.80
C ARG A 67 -5.40 17.45 0.86
N GLN A 68 -4.96 17.18 -0.37
CA GLN A 68 -5.76 16.43 -1.35
C GLN A 68 -5.95 14.97 -0.96
N LEU A 69 -4.91 14.34 -0.42
CA LEU A 69 -4.92 12.92 -0.06
C LEU A 69 -6.01 12.59 0.96
N HIS A 70 -6.20 13.41 1.98
CA HIS A 70 -7.24 13.17 2.98
C HIS A 70 -8.64 12.99 2.37
N TYR A 71 -9.04 13.87 1.45
CA TYR A 71 -10.34 13.77 0.78
C TYR A 71 -10.43 12.58 -0.16
N ILE A 72 -9.33 12.23 -0.84
CA ILE A 72 -9.35 11.12 -1.78
C ILE A 72 -9.37 9.78 -1.03
N LEU A 73 -8.54 9.63 0.00
CA LEU A 73 -8.46 8.43 0.82
C LEU A 73 -9.72 8.23 1.66
N GLY A 74 -10.40 9.30 2.09
CA GLY A 74 -11.72 9.19 2.72
C GLY A 74 -12.78 8.55 1.81
N ARG A 75 -12.66 8.70 0.48
CA ARG A 75 -13.53 7.98 -0.47
C ARG A 75 -13.09 6.53 -0.69
N MET A 76 -11.80 6.24 -0.63
CA MET A 76 -11.29 4.87 -0.67
C MET A 76 -11.72 4.08 0.56
N ASP A 77 -11.70 4.69 1.75
CA ASP A 77 -12.24 4.07 2.98
C ASP A 77 -13.68 3.59 2.76
N HIS A 78 -14.53 4.40 2.12
CA HIS A 78 -15.90 4.01 1.81
C HIS A 78 -16.00 2.79 0.88
N VAL A 79 -15.11 2.68 -0.12
CA VAL A 79 -15.06 1.52 -1.02
C VAL A 79 -14.56 0.27 -0.27
N LEU A 80 -13.62 0.43 0.67
CA LEU A 80 -13.08 -0.67 1.47
C LEU A 80 -14.06 -1.19 2.53
N ARG A 81 -15.09 -0.43 2.91
CA ARG A 81 -16.11 -0.89 3.86
C ARG A 81 -16.85 -2.14 3.40
N SER A 82 -16.92 -2.41 2.09
CA SER A 82 -17.58 -3.60 1.58
C SER A 82 -16.85 -4.90 1.91
N VAL A 83 -15.56 -4.85 2.29
CA VAL A 83 -14.78 -6.05 2.63
C VAL A 83 -14.60 -6.25 4.14
N ASP A 84 -15.34 -5.47 4.96
CA ASP A 84 -15.42 -5.53 6.42
C ASP A 84 -14.06 -5.85 7.07
N SER A 85 -13.16 -4.87 7.02
CA SER A 85 -11.75 -5.02 7.41
C SER A 85 -11.26 -3.91 8.36
N GLY A 86 -12.22 -3.19 8.94
CA GLY A 86 -11.98 -2.00 9.76
C GLY A 86 -11.65 -0.75 8.96
N ARG A 87 -11.14 0.27 9.66
CA ARG A 87 -10.82 1.58 9.07
C ARG A 87 -9.46 1.58 8.40
N LEU A 88 -9.29 2.43 7.38
CA LEU A 88 -7.98 2.72 6.81
C LEU A 88 -7.08 3.40 7.86
N ILE A 89 -5.90 2.81 8.13
CA ILE A 89 -4.92 3.33 9.09
C ILE A 89 -3.65 3.87 8.41
N ARG A 90 -3.28 3.31 7.26
CA ARG A 90 -2.11 3.74 6.49
C ARG A 90 -2.34 3.55 4.99
N SER A 91 -1.70 4.39 4.19
CA SER A 91 -1.60 4.20 2.74
C SER A 91 -0.20 4.52 2.24
N VAL A 92 0.27 3.71 1.28
CA VAL A 92 1.51 3.97 0.53
C VAL A 92 1.17 4.04 -0.95
N LEU A 93 1.47 5.18 -1.57
CA LEU A 93 1.20 5.43 -2.98
C LEU A 93 2.54 5.62 -3.69
N GLN A 94 2.92 4.66 -4.55
CA GLN A 94 4.17 4.74 -5.31
C GLN A 94 3.94 5.37 -6.68
N PHE A 95 4.74 6.40 -7.00
CA PHE A 95 4.70 7.14 -8.25
C PHE A 95 6.10 7.20 -8.83
N GLY A 96 6.31 6.55 -9.98
CA GLY A 96 7.65 6.42 -10.56
C GLY A 96 8.64 5.88 -9.52
N ASP A 97 9.73 6.62 -9.31
CA ASP A 97 10.79 6.26 -8.36
C ASP A 97 10.57 6.85 -6.97
N GLY A 98 9.34 7.05 -6.49
CA GLY A 98 9.16 7.54 -5.12
C GLY A 98 7.79 7.21 -4.58
N ALA A 99 7.53 7.68 -3.36
CA ALA A 99 6.30 7.33 -2.66
C ALA A 99 5.80 8.44 -1.75
N VAL A 100 4.48 8.37 -1.52
CA VAL A 100 3.79 9.18 -0.54
C VAL A 100 3.12 8.28 0.45
N PHE A 101 3.32 8.62 1.71
CA PHE A 101 2.77 7.92 2.85
C PHE A 101 1.66 8.75 3.45
N HIS A 102 0.56 8.11 3.84
CA HIS A 102 -0.50 8.75 4.60
C HIS A 102 -0.81 7.88 5.81
N TYR A 103 -0.62 8.42 7.02
CA TYR A 103 -0.79 7.69 8.27
C TYR A 103 -1.84 8.36 9.14
N HIS A 104 -2.87 7.61 9.52
CA HIS A 104 -3.80 8.05 10.55
C HIS A 104 -3.13 7.95 11.92
N PHE A 105 -3.21 9.03 12.69
CA PHE A 105 -2.68 9.07 14.05
C PHE A 105 -3.81 9.13 15.08
N ARG A 106 -4.76 10.05 14.90
CA ARG A 106 -5.93 10.23 15.78
C ARG A 106 -7.14 10.69 14.95
N ALA A 107 -8.31 10.79 15.59
CA ALA A 107 -9.52 11.33 14.97
C ALA A 107 -9.19 12.62 14.22
N ASP A 108 -9.30 12.55 12.89
CA ASP A 108 -9.01 13.61 11.91
C ASP A 108 -7.58 14.20 11.89
N ASN A 109 -6.65 13.60 12.65
CA ASN A 109 -5.22 13.94 12.60
C ASN A 109 -4.46 12.87 11.82
N TYR A 110 -3.70 13.32 10.83
CA TYR A 110 -2.90 12.44 9.99
C TYR A 110 -1.57 13.09 9.65
N PHE A 111 -0.61 12.24 9.35
CA PHE A 111 0.67 12.64 8.82
C PHE A 111 0.78 12.22 7.36
N THR A 112 1.39 13.07 6.55
CA THR A 112 1.83 12.67 5.22
C THR A 112 3.33 12.74 5.11
N GLY A 113 3.94 11.69 4.59
CA GLY A 113 5.36 11.59 4.35
C GLY A 113 5.66 11.50 2.85
N VAL A 114 6.86 11.91 2.43
CA VAL A 114 7.32 11.77 1.05
C VAL A 114 8.73 11.18 1.05
N SER A 115 8.94 10.18 0.19
CA SER A 115 10.25 9.64 -0.18
C SER A 115 10.48 9.78 -1.67
N LEU A 116 11.68 10.25 -2.01
CA LEU A 116 12.20 10.47 -3.35
C LEU A 116 13.31 9.44 -3.62
N GLY A 117 13.12 8.60 -4.63
CA GLY A 117 14.01 7.46 -4.92
C GLY A 117 13.37 6.13 -4.54
N ALA A 118 13.43 5.15 -5.44
CA ALA A 118 12.83 3.83 -5.25
C ALA A 118 13.41 3.13 -4.01
N ASP A 119 14.72 3.26 -3.81
CA ASP A 119 15.46 2.68 -2.68
C ASP A 119 15.10 3.34 -1.33
N ALA A 120 14.51 4.54 -1.35
CA ALA A 120 14.13 5.28 -0.15
C ALA A 120 12.71 4.93 0.35
N VAL A 121 11.90 4.25 -0.46
CA VAL A 121 10.46 4.05 -0.17
C VAL A 121 10.25 3.19 1.09
N GLU A 122 10.91 2.04 1.18
CA GLU A 122 10.75 1.16 2.35
C GLU A 122 11.28 1.82 3.63
N ALA A 123 12.47 2.44 3.55
CA ALA A 123 13.06 3.14 4.68
C ALA A 123 12.19 4.32 5.14
N GLY A 124 11.60 5.07 4.20
CA GLY A 124 10.71 6.19 4.52
C GLY A 124 9.39 5.76 5.15
N ASP A 125 8.82 4.65 4.67
CA ASP A 125 7.60 4.07 5.23
C ASP A 125 7.81 3.54 6.66
N ARG A 126 8.92 2.83 6.89
CA ARG A 126 9.30 2.38 8.24
C ARG A 126 9.52 3.58 9.18
N ALA A 127 10.21 4.61 8.70
CA ALA A 127 10.42 5.84 9.45
C ALA A 127 9.09 6.53 9.84
N MET A 128 8.10 6.56 8.94
CA MET A 128 6.75 7.05 9.24
C MET A 128 6.04 6.19 10.30
N ALA A 129 6.16 4.86 10.22
CA ALA A 129 5.60 3.96 11.23
C ALA A 129 6.23 4.18 12.61
N ASP A 130 7.55 4.32 12.67
CA ASP A 130 8.28 4.60 13.91
C ASP A 130 7.91 5.96 14.51
N LEU A 131 7.74 7.00 13.68
CA LEU A 131 7.26 8.31 14.10
C LEU A 131 5.88 8.21 14.77
N VAL A 132 4.92 7.55 14.13
CA VAL A 132 3.56 7.39 14.66
C VAL A 132 3.56 6.55 15.94
N ALA A 133 4.40 5.50 16.01
CA ALA A 133 4.58 4.71 17.22
C ALA A 133 5.13 5.56 18.38
N ALA A 134 6.20 6.33 18.14
CA ALA A 134 6.80 7.20 19.14
C ALA A 134 5.83 8.30 19.62
N LEU A 135 4.99 8.83 18.73
CA LEU A 135 3.92 9.76 19.09
C LEU A 135 2.85 9.10 19.96
N ASN A 136 2.46 7.85 19.69
CA ASN A 136 1.51 7.09 20.50
C ASN A 136 2.05 6.74 21.89
N ASP A 137 3.34 6.42 22.00
CA ASP A 137 3.98 6.15 23.29
C ASP A 137 3.91 7.34 24.24
N ARG A 138 4.12 8.56 23.71
CA ARG A 138 4.09 9.80 24.50
C ARG A 138 2.73 10.08 25.14
N ILE A 139 1.66 9.51 24.58
CA ILE A 139 0.27 9.71 25.02
C ILE A 139 -0.34 8.45 25.64
N GLY A 140 0.45 7.37 25.79
CA GLY A 140 0.02 6.12 26.41
C GLY A 140 -1.05 5.35 25.63
N VAL A 141 -1.13 5.54 24.31
CA VAL A 141 -2.06 4.80 23.44
C VAL A 141 -1.36 3.55 22.88
N PRO A 142 -2.05 2.40 22.77
CA PRO A 142 -1.47 1.21 22.15
C PRO A 142 -0.88 1.49 20.78
N ARG A 143 0.30 0.93 20.49
CA ARG A 143 0.96 1.09 19.20
C ARG A 143 0.15 0.35 18.13
N PRO A 144 -0.36 1.04 17.09
CA PRO A 144 -0.80 0.33 15.90
C PRO A 144 0.41 -0.35 15.26
N ASN A 145 0.18 -1.37 14.44
CA ASN A 145 1.23 -2.06 13.69
C ASN A 145 1.10 -1.78 12.19
N PRO A 146 1.15 -0.50 11.75
CA PRO A 146 1.01 -0.17 10.34
C PRO A 146 2.18 -0.77 9.55
N GLY A 147 1.88 -1.43 8.44
CA GLY A 147 2.86 -2.15 7.63
C GLY A 147 3.33 -3.48 8.23
N GLY A 148 2.90 -3.85 9.44
CA GLY A 148 3.32 -5.10 10.09
C GLY A 148 4.77 -5.09 10.61
N PHE A 149 5.44 -3.93 10.64
CA PHE A 149 6.86 -3.83 10.98
C PHE A 149 7.20 -4.26 12.41
N LEU A 150 6.30 -4.07 13.37
CA LEU A 150 6.53 -4.48 14.76
C LEU A 150 6.60 -6.00 14.92
N THR A 151 5.99 -6.74 13.99
CA THR A 151 5.87 -8.21 14.03
C THR A 151 6.65 -8.89 12.93
N GLU A 152 7.34 -8.15 12.06
CA GLU A 152 8.07 -8.68 10.90
C GLU A 152 9.12 -9.74 11.25
N SER A 153 9.83 -9.54 12.38
CA SER A 153 10.84 -10.51 12.86
C SER A 153 10.23 -11.72 13.57
N SER A 154 8.91 -11.77 13.74
CA SER A 154 8.25 -12.89 14.41
C SER A 154 8.33 -14.12 13.52
N PRO A 155 8.85 -15.25 14.02
CA PRO A 155 8.94 -16.45 13.20
C PRO A 155 7.54 -16.83 12.70
N PRO A 156 7.41 -17.28 11.44
CA PRO A 156 6.17 -17.87 10.99
C PRO A 156 5.85 -19.06 11.91
N ARG A 157 4.58 -19.17 12.33
CA ARG A 157 4.13 -20.33 13.11
C ARG A 157 4.51 -21.59 12.35
N THR A 158 5.46 -22.34 12.90
CA THR A 158 6.21 -23.37 12.18
C THR A 158 5.41 -24.66 12.04
N ASP A 159 4.29 -24.75 12.76
CA ASP A 159 3.56 -26.01 12.98
C ASP A 159 2.66 -26.44 11.81
N GLN A 160 2.43 -25.62 10.78
CA GLN A 160 1.40 -25.92 9.74
C GLN A 160 1.76 -25.54 8.29
N TRP A 161 3.04 -25.49 7.93
CA TRP A 161 3.47 -25.26 6.53
C TRP A 161 3.04 -26.36 5.54
N LEU A 162 2.48 -27.46 6.04
CA LEU A 162 2.10 -28.66 5.29
C LEU A 162 0.59 -28.89 5.20
N SER A 163 -0.24 -27.85 5.40
CA SER A 163 -1.67 -27.99 5.09
C SER A 163 -1.85 -28.28 3.60
N THR A 164 -2.25 -29.51 3.30
CA THR A 164 -2.49 -30.05 1.97
C THR A 164 -3.81 -29.55 1.35
N LYS A 165 -4.50 -28.60 2.01
CA LYS A 165 -5.76 -28.07 1.48
C LYS A 165 -5.52 -27.36 0.16
N LYS A 166 -6.31 -27.75 -0.84
CA LYS A 166 -6.32 -27.16 -2.17
C LYS A 166 -6.68 -25.68 -2.07
N ARG A 167 -5.89 -24.82 -2.72
CA ARG A 167 -6.20 -23.40 -2.89
C ARG A 167 -7.49 -23.30 -3.68
N HIS A 168 -8.35 -22.35 -3.31
CA HIS A 168 -9.51 -22.06 -4.14
C HIS A 168 -9.04 -21.25 -5.35
N LEU A 169 -9.51 -21.61 -6.55
CA LEU A 169 -9.09 -21.00 -7.81
C LEU A 169 -10.33 -20.57 -8.57
N VAL A 170 -10.26 -19.37 -9.15
CA VAL A 170 -11.33 -18.83 -10.00
C VAL A 170 -10.75 -18.37 -11.32
N ARG A 171 -11.44 -18.74 -12.40
CA ARG A 171 -11.30 -18.17 -13.74
C ARG A 171 -12.67 -17.68 -14.17
N GLU A 172 -12.80 -16.37 -14.35
CA GLU A 172 -14.01 -15.72 -14.84
C GLU A 172 -13.63 -14.83 -16.02
N GLY A 173 -14.39 -14.94 -17.12
CA GLY A 173 -14.11 -14.20 -18.35
C GLY A 173 -13.37 -15.00 -19.42
N ASP A 174 -13.05 -14.32 -20.52
CA ASP A 174 -12.48 -14.95 -21.72
C ASP A 174 -10.94 -15.00 -21.65
N TRP A 175 -10.43 -15.99 -20.91
CA TRP A 175 -8.98 -16.21 -20.73
C TRP A 175 -8.44 -17.36 -21.61
N GLY A 176 -9.23 -17.84 -22.56
CA GLY A 176 -8.93 -19.05 -23.33
C GLY A 176 -8.99 -20.36 -22.52
N GLU A 177 -8.69 -21.47 -23.18
CA GLU A 177 -8.81 -22.83 -22.62
C GLU A 177 -7.54 -23.33 -21.91
N SER A 178 -6.36 -22.77 -22.18
CA SER A 178 -5.09 -23.23 -21.62
C SER A 178 -4.90 -22.83 -20.15
N ASP A 179 -4.04 -23.55 -19.42
CA ASP A 179 -3.62 -23.15 -18.07
C ASP A 179 -2.96 -21.77 -18.13
N SER A 180 -3.51 -20.82 -17.39
CA SER A 180 -2.98 -19.45 -17.36
C SER A 180 -1.77 -19.40 -16.44
N PRO A 181 -0.56 -19.02 -16.93
CA PRO A 181 0.61 -18.82 -16.07
C PRO A 181 0.33 -17.82 -14.94
N VAL A 182 -0.49 -16.81 -15.22
CA VAL A 182 -0.92 -15.81 -14.23
C VAL A 182 -1.66 -16.46 -13.06
N LEU A 183 -2.62 -17.34 -13.34
CA LEU A 183 -3.37 -18.05 -12.28
C LEU A 183 -2.46 -18.97 -11.47
N THR A 184 -1.47 -19.59 -12.12
CA THR A 184 -0.44 -20.40 -11.46
C THR A 184 0.38 -19.56 -10.48
N HIS A 185 0.87 -18.39 -10.92
CA HIS A 185 1.59 -17.46 -10.04
C HIS A 185 0.71 -16.98 -8.87
N CYS A 186 -0.56 -16.64 -9.11
CA CYS A 186 -1.48 -16.26 -8.03
C CYS A 186 -1.66 -17.41 -7.02
N ARG A 187 -1.85 -18.65 -7.49
CA ARG A 187 -1.98 -19.84 -6.63
C ARG A 187 -0.75 -20.06 -5.77
N ASP A 188 0.43 -19.91 -6.35
CA ASP A 188 1.69 -20.18 -5.67
C ASP A 188 2.07 -19.05 -4.71
N ALA A 189 1.55 -17.84 -4.94
CA ALA A 189 1.74 -16.69 -4.06
C ALA A 189 0.90 -16.78 -2.78
N VAL A 190 -0.29 -17.39 -2.80
CA VAL A 190 -1.18 -17.39 -1.63
C VAL A 190 -0.87 -18.46 -0.59
N THR A 191 -0.83 -18.05 0.67
CA THR A 191 -0.57 -18.89 1.85
C THR A 191 -1.46 -18.45 3.01
N ALA A 192 -1.46 -19.19 4.13
CA ALA A 192 -2.21 -18.78 5.34
C ALA A 192 -1.42 -17.87 6.28
N GLN A 193 -0.16 -17.56 5.94
CA GLN A 193 0.78 -16.84 6.81
C GLN A 193 1.22 -15.49 6.23
N ALA A 194 0.84 -15.18 4.99
CA ALA A 194 1.24 -13.96 4.30
C ALA A 194 0.10 -13.46 3.42
N LEU A 195 0.13 -13.78 2.12
CA LEU A 195 -0.87 -13.32 1.17
C LEU A 195 -2.06 -14.30 1.15
N HIS A 196 -3.22 -13.89 1.63
CA HIS A 196 -4.39 -14.77 1.76
C HIS A 196 -5.22 -14.85 0.46
N TYR A 197 -5.16 -13.80 -0.37
CA TYR A 197 -5.83 -13.71 -1.66
C TYR A 197 -4.93 -13.01 -2.67
N ALA A 198 -4.94 -13.49 -3.91
CA ALA A 198 -4.31 -12.86 -5.06
C ALA A 198 -5.22 -12.95 -6.28
N GLY A 199 -5.49 -11.81 -6.90
CA GLY A 199 -6.29 -11.71 -8.12
C GLY A 199 -5.57 -10.90 -9.19
N TYR A 200 -5.67 -11.34 -10.44
CA TYR A 200 -5.30 -10.59 -11.64
C TYR A 200 -6.58 -10.19 -12.36
N PHE A 201 -6.74 -8.89 -12.57
CA PHE A 201 -7.94 -8.30 -13.13
C PHE A 201 -7.60 -7.61 -14.44
N ALA A 202 -8.41 -7.89 -15.45
CA ALA A 202 -8.38 -7.23 -16.75
C ALA A 202 -9.78 -6.66 -17.01
N PRO A 203 -9.99 -5.36 -16.76
CA PRO A 203 -11.30 -4.73 -16.96
C PRO A 203 -11.85 -5.01 -18.36
N GLY A 204 -13.06 -5.54 -18.44
CA GLY A 204 -13.72 -5.91 -19.71
C GLY A 204 -13.37 -7.31 -20.24
N ILE A 205 -12.36 -7.99 -19.70
CA ILE A 205 -12.03 -9.39 -20.02
C ILE A 205 -12.49 -10.31 -18.89
N GLY A 206 -12.14 -9.99 -17.64
CA GLY A 206 -12.54 -10.74 -16.46
C GLY A 206 -11.45 -10.80 -15.39
N ARG A 207 -11.43 -11.88 -14.59
CA ARG A 207 -10.47 -12.09 -13.51
C ARG A 207 -9.95 -13.52 -13.38
N LEU A 208 -8.73 -13.62 -12.88
CA LEU A 208 -8.10 -14.86 -12.44
C LEU A 208 -7.70 -14.68 -10.98
N SER A 209 -8.14 -15.55 -10.07
CA SER A 209 -7.77 -15.38 -8.65
C SER A 209 -7.56 -16.70 -7.92
N ALA A 210 -6.78 -16.62 -6.85
CA ALA A 210 -6.54 -17.70 -5.91
C ALA A 210 -6.67 -17.21 -4.47
N ASP A 211 -7.11 -18.09 -3.57
CA ASP A 211 -7.13 -17.82 -2.13
C ASP A 211 -6.79 -19.05 -1.28
N ALA A 212 -6.35 -18.76 -0.06
CA ALA A 212 -6.08 -19.72 1.00
C ALA A 212 -7.18 -19.76 2.08
N PHE A 213 -8.36 -19.16 1.86
CA PHE A 213 -9.36 -18.93 2.92
C PHE A 213 -9.87 -20.21 3.58
N ASN A 214 -9.82 -21.34 2.87
CA ASN A 214 -10.23 -22.65 3.41
C ASN A 214 -9.22 -23.24 4.42
N HIS A 215 -8.08 -22.58 4.62
CA HIS A 215 -7.07 -22.98 5.58
C HIS A 215 -7.59 -22.81 7.03
N PRO A 216 -7.41 -23.81 7.92
CA PRO A 216 -7.90 -23.74 9.30
C PRO A 216 -7.36 -22.54 10.09
N ASP A 217 -6.08 -22.19 9.94
CA ASP A 217 -5.47 -21.02 10.60
C ASP A 217 -6.17 -19.69 10.31
N LEU A 218 -6.92 -19.58 9.20
CA LEU A 218 -7.64 -18.36 8.86
C LEU A 218 -9.07 -18.33 9.41
N SER A 219 -9.54 -19.38 10.11
CA SER A 219 -10.96 -19.51 10.49
C SER A 219 -11.46 -18.35 11.33
N ALA A 220 -10.62 -17.79 12.21
CA ALA A 220 -10.98 -16.65 13.06
C ALA A 220 -11.31 -15.36 12.27
N PHE A 221 -10.87 -15.23 11.03
CA PHE A 221 -11.15 -14.07 10.17
C PHE A 221 -12.52 -14.16 9.45
N PHE A 222 -13.28 -15.22 9.71
CA PHE A 222 -14.58 -15.50 9.05
C PHE A 222 -15.74 -15.66 10.06
N ASP A 223 -15.61 -15.09 11.26
CA ASP A 223 -16.68 -15.11 12.27
C ASP A 223 -17.84 -14.16 11.91
N GLY A 224 -17.57 -13.09 11.15
CA GLY A 224 -18.59 -12.12 10.69
C GLY A 224 -19.01 -12.27 9.22
N LEU A 225 -18.04 -12.52 8.33
CA LEU A 225 -18.24 -12.65 6.90
C LEU A 225 -17.83 -14.06 6.44
N THR A 226 -18.68 -14.78 5.71
CA THR A 226 -18.33 -16.10 5.22
C THR A 226 -17.23 -16.03 4.15
N ARG A 227 -16.57 -17.17 3.90
CA ARG A 227 -15.50 -17.27 2.89
C ARG A 227 -16.01 -16.91 1.48
N ASP A 228 -17.23 -17.31 1.15
CA ASP A 228 -17.81 -17.06 -0.18
C ASP A 228 -18.29 -15.61 -0.35
N GLU A 229 -18.87 -15.02 0.70
CA GLU A 229 -19.17 -13.58 0.71
C GLU A 229 -17.88 -12.76 0.57
N ARG A 230 -16.80 -13.12 1.30
CA ARG A 230 -15.52 -12.42 1.20
C ARG A 230 -14.91 -12.53 -0.21
N ARG A 231 -14.99 -13.71 -0.86
CA ARG A 231 -14.60 -13.88 -2.28
C ARG A 231 -15.40 -12.97 -3.21
N THR A 232 -16.71 -12.88 -2.99
CA THR A 232 -17.62 -12.05 -3.78
C THR A 232 -17.26 -10.57 -3.63
N HIS A 233 -17.02 -10.12 -2.39
CA HIS A 233 -16.63 -8.73 -2.13
C HIS A 233 -15.26 -8.38 -2.72
N TYR A 234 -14.27 -9.29 -2.72
CA TYR A 234 -13.01 -9.03 -3.42
C TYR A 234 -13.14 -9.01 -4.95
N ALA A 235 -14.02 -9.84 -5.52
CA ALA A 235 -14.32 -9.78 -6.94
C ALA A 235 -14.95 -8.42 -7.30
N GLU A 236 -16.00 -8.01 -6.59
CA GLU A 236 -16.66 -6.72 -6.80
C GLU A 236 -15.73 -5.52 -6.55
N LEU A 237 -14.87 -5.63 -5.52
CA LEU A 237 -13.88 -4.61 -5.22
C LEU A 237 -12.92 -4.46 -6.40
N GLY A 238 -12.40 -5.57 -6.95
CA GLY A 238 -11.52 -5.54 -8.11
C GLY A 238 -12.15 -4.80 -9.30
N GLU A 239 -13.40 -5.12 -9.65
CA GLU A 239 -14.13 -4.43 -10.74
C GLU A 239 -14.23 -2.91 -10.53
N ARG A 240 -14.38 -2.45 -9.29
CA ARG A 240 -14.50 -1.02 -8.96
C ARG A 240 -13.14 -0.34 -8.78
N LEU A 241 -12.14 -1.06 -8.28
CA LEU A 241 -10.87 -0.51 -7.80
C LEU A 241 -10.06 0.15 -8.91
N HIS A 242 -10.09 -0.41 -10.12
CA HIS A 242 -9.45 0.20 -11.29
C HIS A 242 -9.90 1.66 -11.49
N TYR A 243 -11.21 1.94 -11.43
CA TYR A 243 -11.73 3.30 -11.62
C TYR A 243 -11.33 4.24 -10.48
N VAL A 244 -11.31 3.71 -9.25
CA VAL A 244 -10.91 4.48 -8.06
C VAL A 244 -9.43 4.86 -8.16
N VAL A 245 -8.56 3.91 -8.51
CA VAL A 245 -7.12 4.15 -8.68
C VAL A 245 -6.85 5.07 -9.87
N ALA A 246 -7.56 4.91 -10.99
CA ALA A 246 -7.44 5.82 -12.14
C ALA A 246 -7.78 7.27 -11.76
N ARG A 247 -8.84 7.48 -10.97
CA ARG A 247 -9.23 8.80 -10.46
C ARG A 247 -8.23 9.35 -9.44
N LEU A 248 -7.68 8.49 -8.57
CA LEU A 248 -6.60 8.84 -7.64
C LEU A 248 -5.37 9.32 -8.42
N ASN A 249 -4.92 8.55 -9.41
CA ASN A 249 -3.82 8.89 -10.29
C ASN A 249 -4.07 10.24 -10.99
N GLN A 250 -5.25 10.45 -11.57
CA GLN A 250 -5.60 11.71 -12.24
C GLN A 250 -5.57 12.90 -11.28
N SER A 251 -6.09 12.74 -10.05
CA SER A 251 -6.15 13.80 -9.05
C SER A 251 -4.75 14.20 -8.57
N LEU A 252 -3.84 13.23 -8.48
CA LEU A 252 -2.49 13.42 -7.95
C LEU A 252 -1.47 13.84 -9.00
N ARG A 253 -1.72 13.58 -10.29
CA ARG A 253 -0.80 13.94 -11.41
C ARG A 253 -0.38 15.40 -11.45
N ALA A 254 -1.25 16.31 -11.02
CA ALA A 254 -0.95 17.75 -11.00
C ALA A 254 0.11 18.13 -9.95
N VAL A 255 0.32 17.26 -8.96
CA VAL A 255 1.18 17.49 -7.79
C VAL A 255 2.37 16.53 -7.82
N MET A 256 2.19 15.34 -8.37
CA MET A 256 3.26 14.36 -8.56
C MET A 256 3.22 13.79 -9.98
N PRO A 257 4.12 14.24 -10.86
CA PRO A 257 4.31 13.63 -12.17
C PRO A 257 4.60 12.13 -12.06
N GLY A 258 4.13 11.37 -13.04
CA GLY A 258 4.33 9.92 -13.11
C GLY A 258 3.04 9.12 -13.09
N LYS A 259 3.18 7.80 -13.19
CA LYS A 259 2.07 6.85 -13.09
C LYS A 259 2.06 6.27 -11.67
N LEU A 260 0.89 6.24 -11.05
CA LEU A 260 0.65 5.42 -9.86
C LEU A 260 0.83 3.94 -10.22
N THR A 261 1.91 3.33 -9.75
CA THR A 261 2.29 1.94 -10.09
C THR A 261 1.88 0.96 -8.99
N ARG A 262 1.81 1.43 -7.75
CA ARG A 262 1.46 0.60 -6.60
C ARG A 262 0.73 1.39 -5.53
N VAL A 263 -0.26 0.76 -4.93
CA VAL A 263 -1.00 1.25 -3.78
C VAL A 263 -1.01 0.17 -2.71
N VAL A 264 -0.66 0.53 -1.47
CA VAL A 264 -0.86 -0.31 -0.28
C VAL A 264 -1.87 0.40 0.60
N LEU A 265 -2.95 -0.29 0.97
CA LEU A 265 -4.01 0.20 1.84
C LEU A 265 -4.07 -0.69 3.06
N ASP A 266 -3.62 -0.13 4.17
CA ASP A 266 -3.52 -0.81 5.45
C ASP A 266 -4.75 -0.44 6.26
N VAL A 267 -5.50 -1.45 6.67
CA VAL A 267 -6.74 -1.33 7.46
C VAL A 267 -6.54 -1.99 8.82
N GLU A 268 -7.46 -1.81 9.75
CA GLU A 268 -7.27 -2.30 11.13
C GLU A 268 -7.05 -3.82 11.22
N GLU A 269 -7.64 -4.59 10.29
CA GLU A 269 -7.53 -6.04 10.29
C GLU A 269 -6.42 -6.60 9.38
N GLY A 270 -5.92 -5.84 8.42
CA GLY A 270 -4.99 -6.35 7.41
C GLY A 270 -4.65 -5.33 6.33
N ALA A 271 -4.34 -5.78 5.12
CA ALA A 271 -3.97 -4.87 4.04
C ALA A 271 -4.37 -5.35 2.65
N LEU A 272 -4.58 -4.38 1.76
CA LEU A 272 -4.80 -4.58 0.34
C LEU A 272 -3.65 -3.98 -0.45
N PHE A 273 -3.20 -4.72 -1.46
CA PHE A 273 -2.12 -4.35 -2.36
C PHE A 273 -2.69 -4.25 -3.77
N TYR A 274 -2.52 -3.11 -4.42
CA TYR A 274 -2.82 -2.93 -5.83
C TYR A 274 -1.50 -2.68 -6.57
N VAL A 275 -1.27 -3.41 -7.65
CA VAL A 275 -0.11 -3.20 -8.52
C VAL A 275 -0.57 -3.12 -9.97
N ASP A 276 -0.29 -1.98 -10.60
CA ASP A 276 -0.61 -1.72 -11.99
C ASP A 276 0.18 -2.63 -12.95
N ARG A 277 -0.45 -2.95 -14.08
CA ARG A 277 0.13 -3.75 -15.17
C ARG A 277 -0.16 -3.08 -16.52
N ALA A 278 0.47 -3.62 -17.57
CA ALA A 278 0.19 -3.21 -18.93
C ALA A 278 -1.30 -3.35 -19.28
N ASP A 279 -1.74 -2.60 -20.29
CA ASP A 279 -3.10 -2.68 -20.87
C ASP A 279 -4.25 -2.45 -19.88
N GLY A 280 -3.98 -1.73 -18.78
CA GLY A 280 -4.98 -1.42 -17.77
C GLY A 280 -5.32 -2.60 -16.85
N HIS A 281 -4.56 -3.70 -16.96
CA HIS A 281 -4.65 -4.82 -16.03
C HIS A 281 -4.02 -4.44 -14.69
N PHE A 282 -4.32 -5.21 -13.65
CA PHE A 282 -3.68 -5.03 -12.34
C PHE A 282 -3.73 -6.30 -11.51
N LEU A 283 -2.85 -6.34 -10.50
CA LEU A 283 -2.92 -7.32 -9.43
C LEU A 283 -3.56 -6.73 -8.19
N LEU A 284 -4.39 -7.53 -7.53
CA LEU A 284 -4.93 -7.29 -6.20
C LEU A 284 -4.43 -8.38 -5.26
N GLY A 285 -3.67 -7.99 -4.24
CA GLY A 285 -3.28 -8.86 -3.13
C GLY A 285 -4.02 -8.48 -1.86
N VAL A 286 -4.33 -9.44 -1.00
CA VAL A 286 -4.93 -9.16 0.31
C VAL A 286 -4.32 -10.04 1.41
N THR A 287 -4.04 -9.43 2.56
CA THR A 287 -3.86 -10.13 3.83
C THR A 287 -4.98 -9.73 4.80
N LEU A 288 -5.42 -10.69 5.61
CA LEU A 288 -6.45 -10.54 6.64
C LEU A 288 -5.84 -10.42 8.03
N ASP A 289 -4.50 -10.38 8.13
CA ASP A 289 -3.79 -10.33 9.40
C ASP A 289 -2.81 -9.16 9.38
N GLN A 290 -3.12 -8.13 10.17
CA GLN A 290 -2.31 -6.93 10.32
C GLN A 290 -0.86 -7.24 10.74
N SER A 291 -0.65 -8.30 11.52
CA SER A 291 0.70 -8.70 11.94
C SER A 291 1.54 -9.31 10.80
N ARG A 292 0.91 -9.64 9.67
CA ARG A 292 1.52 -10.29 8.51
C ARG A 292 1.67 -9.37 7.30
N VAL A 293 1.33 -8.08 7.42
CA VAL A 293 1.39 -7.12 6.30
C VAL A 293 2.76 -7.05 5.66
N ALA A 294 3.85 -6.98 6.42
CA ALA A 294 5.21 -6.96 5.88
C ALA A 294 5.53 -8.23 5.06
N LEU A 295 5.15 -9.42 5.57
CA LEU A 295 5.34 -10.69 4.86
C LEU A 295 4.47 -10.79 3.60
N ALA A 296 3.23 -10.30 3.67
CA ALA A 296 2.32 -10.24 2.54
C ALA A 296 2.85 -9.30 1.45
N ASP A 297 3.44 -8.15 1.83
CA ASP A 297 4.05 -7.19 0.91
C ASP A 297 5.25 -7.80 0.18
N GLN A 298 6.13 -8.51 0.91
CA GLN A 298 7.23 -9.27 0.31
C GLN A 298 6.73 -10.35 -0.65
N GLN A 299 5.67 -11.07 -0.28
CA GLN A 299 5.08 -12.10 -1.13
C GLN A 299 4.42 -11.50 -2.39
N MET A 300 3.81 -10.33 -2.25
CA MET A 300 3.28 -9.55 -3.36
C MET A 300 4.40 -9.10 -4.31
N ASN A 301 5.55 -8.67 -3.79
CA ASN A 301 6.72 -8.34 -4.61
C ASN A 301 7.24 -9.55 -5.38
N ARG A 302 7.32 -10.73 -4.76
CA ARG A 302 7.70 -11.98 -5.44
C ARG A 302 6.71 -12.36 -6.53
N LEU A 303 5.41 -12.25 -6.26
CA LEU A 303 4.36 -12.45 -7.27
C LEU A 303 4.55 -11.50 -8.45
N VAL A 304 4.84 -10.24 -8.15
CA VAL A 304 5.05 -9.21 -9.18
C VAL A 304 6.24 -9.54 -10.07
N GLN A 305 7.38 -9.90 -9.46
CA GLN A 305 8.61 -10.27 -10.17
C GLN A 305 8.44 -11.57 -10.98
N GLY A 306 7.76 -12.57 -10.41
CA GLY A 306 7.49 -13.84 -11.08
C GLY A 306 6.69 -13.68 -12.37
N MET A 307 5.74 -12.74 -12.40
CA MET A 307 4.96 -12.43 -13.61
C MET A 307 5.73 -11.61 -14.64
N SER A 308 6.61 -10.72 -14.21
CA SER A 308 7.49 -9.95 -15.11
C SER A 308 8.56 -10.81 -15.78
N ALA A 309 8.92 -11.95 -15.19
CA ALA A 309 9.90 -12.89 -15.73
C ALA A 309 9.36 -13.82 -16.82
N THR A 310 8.13 -13.63 -17.29
CA THR A 310 7.56 -14.44 -18.38
C THR A 310 8.28 -14.11 -19.70
N PRO A 311 8.99 -15.05 -20.34
CA PRO A 311 9.81 -14.77 -21.52
C PRO A 311 8.90 -14.49 -22.73
N GLY A 312 8.95 -13.27 -23.26
CA GLY A 312 8.16 -12.94 -24.46
C GLY A 312 8.29 -11.51 -25.01
N GLU A 313 8.67 -10.52 -24.19
CA GLU A 313 8.94 -9.18 -24.72
C GLU A 313 10.31 -9.14 -25.41
N LYS A 314 10.31 -9.19 -26.74
CA LYS A 314 11.47 -8.80 -27.52
C LYS A 314 11.78 -7.33 -27.22
N PRO A 315 13.06 -6.97 -26.95
CA PRO A 315 13.44 -5.59 -26.79
C PRO A 315 13.12 -4.83 -28.09
N ASN A 316 12.42 -3.71 -27.94
CA ASN A 316 12.10 -2.82 -29.05
C ASN A 316 13.38 -2.11 -29.48
N GLU A 317 14.16 -2.75 -30.35
CA GLU A 317 15.23 -2.09 -31.08
C GLU A 317 14.61 -1.12 -32.09
N LYS A 318 14.58 0.16 -31.70
CA LYS A 318 14.70 1.30 -32.61
C LYS A 318 15.01 2.57 -31.80
N LEU A 319 16.32 2.82 -31.69
CA LEU A 319 16.89 4.18 -31.71
C LEU A 319 16.67 4.80 -33.10
#